data_AF-R7U6E2-F1
#
_entry.id   AF-R7U6E2-F1
#
_cell.length_a   1.000
_cell.length_b   1.000
_cell.length_c   1.000
_cell.angle_alpha   90.00
_cell.angle_beta   90.00
_cell.angle_gamma   90.00
#
_symmetry.space_group_name_H-M   'P 1'
#
loop_
_entity.id
_entity.type
_entity.pdbx_description
1 polymer ?
#
loop_
_entity_poly.entity_id
_entity_poly.type
_entity_poly.pdbx_seq_one_letter_code
_entity_poly.pdbx_strand_id
1 'polypeptide(L)'
;ISQLRTEFKNRFGDFRAYKEEFRLFVAPFDIDVSEVPTWFQMEAIELQCSEELKAKFSSCSLFNFYKNVIVPSGQFPSLIDNALQVVSMFGSTYRCEQLFSKMKFSKSQLRSQLTDNHLNDILFLSSSVVKP
;
A
#
# COMPACT_ATOMS: atom_id res chain seq x y z
N ILE A 1 10.98 -14.74 23.42
CA ILE A 1 9.64 -14.69 22.78
C ILE A 1 8.79 -13.52 23.29
N SER A 2 8.74 -13.24 24.60
CA SER A 2 7.96 -12.12 25.18
C SER A 2 8.38 -10.73 24.68
N GLN A 3 9.69 -10.45 24.62
CA GLN A 3 10.22 -9.19 24.07
C GLN A 3 9.86 -9.01 22.59
N LEU A 4 10.09 -10.04 21.76
CA LEU A 4 9.74 -10.00 20.34
C LEU A 4 8.25 -9.71 20.09
N ARG A 5 7.36 -10.32 20.88
CA ARG A 5 5.91 -10.05 20.80
C ARG A 5 5.55 -8.61 21.20
N THR A 6 6.30 -8.04 22.14
CA THR A 6 6.09 -6.66 22.61
C THR A 6 6.54 -5.67 21.53
N GLU A 7 7.74 -5.86 20.98
CA GLU A 7 8.24 -5.05 19.87
C GLU A 7 7.34 -5.13 18.64
N PHE A 8 6.83 -6.33 18.30
CA PHE A 8 5.88 -6.49 17.21
C PHE A 8 4.60 -5.67 17.45
N LYS A 9 4.02 -5.76 18.65
CA LYS A 9 2.82 -4.99 19.00
C LYS A 9 3.05 -3.48 18.97
N ASN A 10 4.22 -3.03 19.42
CA ASN A 10 4.57 -1.62 19.41
C ASN A 10 4.78 -1.11 17.99
N ARG A 11 5.48 -1.90 17.15
CA ARG A 11 5.81 -1.54 15.78
C ARG A 11 4.60 -1.52 14.83
N PHE A 12 3.64 -2.40 15.05
CA PHE A 12 2.43 -2.53 14.22
C PHE A 12 1.15 -2.13 14.97
N GLY A 13 1.29 -1.31 16.02
CA GLY A 13 0.15 -0.86 16.82
C GLY A 13 -0.81 0.05 16.05
N ASP A 14 -0.26 0.81 15.12
CA ASP A 14 -0.91 1.72 14.17
C ASP A 14 -1.82 0.99 13.16
N PHE A 15 -1.53 -0.27 12.83
CA PHE A 15 -2.35 -1.05 11.89
C PHE A 15 -3.81 -1.21 12.35
N ARG A 16 -4.05 -1.10 13.67
CA ARG A 16 -5.42 -1.14 14.22
C ARG A 16 -6.25 0.06 13.80
N ALA A 17 -5.61 1.20 13.54
CA ALA A 17 -6.30 2.40 13.07
C ALA A 17 -6.84 2.22 11.64
N TYR A 18 -6.17 1.39 10.83
CA TYR A 18 -6.51 1.14 9.41
C TYR A 18 -7.42 -0.07 9.19
N LYS A 19 -8.06 -0.56 10.26
CA LYS A 19 -8.83 -1.81 10.22
C LYS A 19 -9.95 -1.74 9.19
N GLU A 20 -10.67 -0.63 9.11
CA GLU A 20 -11.80 -0.48 8.20
C GLU A 20 -11.33 -0.32 6.75
N GLU A 21 -10.22 0.37 6.53
CA GLU A 21 -9.56 0.50 5.23
C GLU A 21 -9.09 -0.87 4.72
N PHE A 22 -8.56 -1.73 5.60
CA PHE A 22 -8.22 -3.10 5.23
C PHE A 22 -9.45 -3.96 4.98
N ARG A 23 -10.53 -3.77 5.74
CA ARG A 23 -11.79 -4.50 5.53
C ARG A 23 -12.39 -4.17 4.16
N LEU A 24 -12.44 -2.88 3.81
CA LEU A 24 -12.86 -2.38 2.49
C LEU A 24 -11.99 -2.95 1.37
N PHE A 25 -10.68 -3.02 1.57
CA PHE A 25 -9.76 -3.56 0.58
C PHE A 25 -9.89 -5.07 0.40
N VAL A 26 -10.06 -5.84 1.47
CA VAL A 26 -10.04 -7.32 1.40
C VAL A 26 -11.39 -7.92 1.07
N ALA A 27 -12.49 -7.29 1.49
CA ALA A 27 -13.83 -7.83 1.35
C ALA A 27 -14.85 -6.75 0.94
N PRO A 28 -14.65 -6.07 -0.20
CA PRO A 28 -15.52 -4.96 -0.61
C PRO A 28 -16.97 -5.41 -0.93
N PHE A 29 -17.17 -6.68 -1.28
CA PHE A 29 -18.49 -7.25 -1.59
C PHE A 29 -19.28 -7.74 -0.37
N ASP A 30 -18.62 -7.90 0.78
CA ASP A 30 -19.22 -8.46 2.00
C ASP A 30 -19.38 -7.40 3.10
N ILE A 31 -19.11 -6.13 2.78
CA ILE A 31 -19.19 -5.04 3.76
C ILE A 31 -20.64 -4.58 3.94
N ASP A 32 -21.02 -4.29 5.18
CA ASP A 32 -22.31 -3.66 5.46
C ASP A 32 -22.26 -2.20 5.04
N VAL A 33 -23.10 -1.82 4.07
CA VAL A 33 -23.22 -0.45 3.55
C VAL A 33 -23.60 0.55 4.66
N SER A 34 -24.29 0.11 5.72
CA SER A 34 -24.62 0.98 6.84
C SER A 34 -23.42 1.30 7.75
N GLU A 35 -22.37 0.48 7.72
CA GLU A 35 -21.17 0.64 8.54
C GLU A 35 -20.06 1.43 7.84
N VAL A 36 -20.16 1.67 6.53
CA VAL A 36 -19.17 2.45 5.78
C VAL A 36 -19.48 3.96 5.83
N PRO A 37 -18.45 4.82 5.69
CA PRO A 37 -18.66 6.27 5.63
C PRO A 37 -19.63 6.67 4.52
N THR A 38 -20.44 7.72 4.76
CA THR A 38 -21.48 8.18 3.82
C THR A 38 -20.96 8.47 2.41
N TRP A 39 -19.74 8.99 2.29
CA TRP A 39 -19.11 9.27 0.99
C TRP A 39 -18.80 8.00 0.18
N PHE A 40 -18.71 6.84 0.83
CA PHE A 40 -18.44 5.55 0.18
C PHE A 40 -19.70 4.71 -0.07
N GLN A 41 -20.81 5.02 0.62
CA GLN A 41 -22.02 4.18 0.59
C GLN A 41 -22.56 3.94 -0.82
N MET A 42 -22.55 4.97 -1.68
CA MET A 42 -23.02 4.85 -3.07
C MET A 42 -22.13 3.90 -3.90
N GLU A 43 -20.80 4.07 -3.82
CA GLU A 43 -19.86 3.17 -4.51
C GLU A 43 -19.99 1.73 -4.00
N ALA A 44 -20.19 1.54 -2.68
CA ALA A 44 -20.39 0.23 -2.09
C ALA A 44 -21.64 -0.47 -2.65
N ILE A 45 -22.76 0.26 -2.77
CA ILE A 45 -24.00 -0.27 -3.34
C ILE A 45 -23.79 -0.64 -4.81
N GLU A 46 -23.24 0.26 -5.61
CA GLU A 46 -23.01 0.03 -7.04
C GLU A 46 -22.08 -1.17 -7.28
N LEU A 47 -21.02 -1.28 -6.49
CA LEU A 47 -20.09 -2.41 -6.54
C LEU A 47 -20.80 -3.72 -6.18
N GLN A 48 -21.55 -3.76 -5.07
CA GLN A 48 -22.23 -4.95 -4.59
C GLN A 48 -23.38 -5.40 -5.50
N CYS A 49 -23.99 -4.47 -6.25
CA CYS A 49 -25.02 -4.79 -7.24
C CYS A 49 -24.46 -5.42 -8.53
N SER A 50 -23.14 -5.41 -8.74
CA SER A 50 -22.52 -5.94 -9.95
C SER A 50 -22.05 -7.39 -9.78
N GLU A 51 -22.86 -8.33 -10.28
CA GLU A 51 -22.50 -9.74 -10.34
C GLU A 51 -21.25 -10.00 -11.22
N GLU A 52 -21.04 -9.19 -12.25
CA GLU A 52 -19.84 -9.29 -13.10
C GLU A 52 -18.57 -8.95 -12.31
N LEU A 53 -18.59 -7.84 -11.56
CA LEU A 53 -17.45 -7.45 -10.74
C LEU A 53 -17.21 -8.46 -9.61
N LYS A 54 -18.28 -9.01 -9.01
CA LYS A 54 -18.18 -10.06 -7.99
C LYS A 54 -17.59 -11.36 -8.54
N ALA A 55 -17.98 -11.77 -9.73
CA ALA A 55 -17.41 -12.93 -10.42
C ALA A 55 -15.92 -12.70 -10.78
N LYS A 56 -15.56 -11.50 -11.23
CA LYS A 56 -14.17 -11.11 -11.48
C LYS A 56 -13.34 -11.12 -10.19
N PHE A 57 -13.87 -10.57 -9.10
CA PHE A 57 -13.22 -10.59 -7.78
C PHE A 57 -12.93 -12.01 -7.31
N SER A 58 -13.89 -12.93 -7.51
CA SER A 58 -13.76 -14.33 -7.10
C SER A 58 -12.82 -15.15 -8.01
N SER A 59 -12.57 -14.71 -9.24
CA SER A 59 -11.79 -15.45 -10.24
C SER A 59 -10.34 -15.00 -10.37
N CYS A 60 -9.93 -13.91 -9.73
CA CYS A 60 -8.55 -13.43 -9.74
C CYS A 60 -8.04 -13.07 -8.34
N SER A 61 -6.73 -12.86 -8.20
CA SER A 61 -6.16 -12.42 -6.93
C SER A 61 -6.59 -10.99 -6.60
N LEU A 62 -6.62 -10.66 -5.30
CA LEU A 62 -7.02 -9.34 -4.80
C LEU A 62 -6.30 -8.19 -5.55
N PHE A 63 -4.98 -8.30 -5.66
CA PHE A 63 -4.17 -7.31 -6.36
C PHE A 63 -4.50 -7.20 -7.85
N ASN A 64 -4.76 -8.33 -8.52
CA ASN A 64 -5.12 -8.33 -9.94
C ASN A 64 -6.50 -7.77 -10.19
N PHE A 65 -7.45 -7.98 -9.27
CA PHE A 65 -8.77 -7.36 -9.34
C PHE A 65 -8.64 -5.84 -9.34
N TYR A 66 -7.94 -5.27 -8.35
CA TYR A 66 -7.77 -3.82 -8.29
C TYR A 66 -6.97 -3.29 -9.49
N LYS A 67 -5.84 -3.92 -9.84
CA LYS A 67 -4.96 -3.46 -10.91
C LYS A 67 -5.57 -3.55 -12.31
N ASN A 68 -6.27 -4.64 -12.61
CA ASN A 68 -6.71 -4.95 -13.98
C ASN A 68 -8.20 -4.70 -14.21
N VAL A 69 -9.02 -4.55 -13.16
CA VAL A 69 -10.47 -4.35 -13.27
C VAL A 69 -10.87 -2.99 -12.73
N ILE A 70 -10.60 -2.71 -11.45
CA ILE A 70 -11.11 -1.50 -10.78
C ILE A 70 -10.39 -0.24 -11.26
N VAL A 71 -9.06 -0.20 -11.20
CA VAL A 71 -8.27 0.97 -11.59
C VAL A 71 -8.51 1.37 -13.05
N PRO A 72 -8.51 0.46 -14.04
CA PRO A 72 -8.79 0.82 -15.43
C PRO A 72 -10.24 1.27 -15.68
N SER A 73 -11.19 0.82 -14.87
CA SER A 73 -12.60 1.23 -15.01
C SER A 73 -12.80 2.71 -14.67
N GLY A 74 -12.05 3.23 -13.68
CA GLY A 74 -12.22 4.60 -13.17
C GLY A 74 -13.59 4.89 -12.53
N GLN A 75 -14.44 3.87 -12.33
CA GLN A 75 -15.83 4.03 -11.89
C GLN A 75 -15.97 4.18 -10.38
N PHE A 76 -14.97 3.72 -9.62
CA PHE A 76 -15.01 3.67 -8.15
C PHE A 76 -13.84 4.45 -7.55
N PRO A 77 -13.83 5.79 -7.64
CA PRO A 77 -12.70 6.61 -7.22
C PRO A 77 -12.33 6.40 -5.76
N SER A 78 -13.31 6.31 -4.87
CA SER A 78 -13.09 6.10 -3.44
C SER A 78 -12.50 4.72 -3.14
N LEU A 79 -12.98 3.69 -3.85
CA LEU A 79 -12.42 2.34 -3.77
C LEU A 79 -10.99 2.27 -4.32
N ILE A 80 -10.69 3.00 -5.40
CA ILE A 80 -9.35 3.11 -5.98
C ILE A 80 -8.40 3.76 -4.98
N ASP A 81 -8.79 4.88 -4.36
CA ASP A 81 -7.97 5.58 -3.38
C ASP A 81 -7.66 4.69 -2.16
N ASN A 82 -8.67 3.99 -1.63
CA ASN A 82 -8.48 3.02 -0.56
C ASN A 82 -7.49 1.91 -0.97
N ALA A 83 -7.66 1.33 -2.16
CA ALA A 83 -6.79 0.27 -2.65
C ALA A 83 -5.34 0.73 -2.83
N LEU A 84 -5.13 1.93 -3.39
CA LEU A 84 -3.80 2.51 -3.54
C LEU A 84 -3.15 2.80 -2.19
N GLN A 85 -3.92 3.34 -1.23
CA GLN A 85 -3.46 3.60 0.12
C GLN A 85 -3.00 2.29 0.78
N VAL A 86 -3.84 1.25 0.80
CA VAL A 86 -3.51 -0.05 1.42
C VAL A 86 -2.32 -0.71 0.74
N VAL A 87 -2.30 -0.79 -0.59
CA VAL A 87 -1.18 -1.38 -1.34
C VAL A 87 0.13 -0.64 -1.07
N SER A 88 0.10 0.69 -0.94
CA SER A 88 1.30 1.48 -0.65
C SER A 88 1.92 1.16 0.72
N MET A 89 1.10 0.78 1.72
CA MET A 89 1.58 0.38 3.04
C MET A 89 2.37 -0.93 3.01
N PHE A 90 2.00 -1.84 2.09
CA PHE A 90 2.62 -3.15 1.94
C PHE A 90 3.58 -3.23 0.74
N GLY A 91 4.05 -2.07 0.25
CA GLY A 91 5.07 -1.99 -0.78
C GLY A 91 6.30 -2.82 -0.44
N SER A 92 6.93 -3.42 -1.45
CA SER A 92 8.09 -4.28 -1.23
C SER A 92 9.24 -3.51 -0.59
N THR A 93 9.90 -4.13 0.39
CA THR A 93 11.17 -3.59 0.95
C THR A 93 12.27 -3.57 -0.09
N TYR A 94 12.12 -4.27 -1.22
CA TYR A 94 13.09 -4.33 -2.32
C TYR A 94 13.57 -2.95 -2.77
N ARG A 95 12.65 -1.97 -2.91
CA ARG A 95 13.00 -0.59 -3.28
C ARG A 95 13.87 0.06 -2.21
N CYS A 96 13.52 -0.14 -0.94
CA CYS A 96 14.30 0.33 0.20
C CYS A 96 15.66 -0.38 0.28
N GLU A 97 15.72 -1.68 0.04
CA GLU A 97 16.95 -2.50 0.05
C GLU A 97 17.92 -2.08 -1.07
N GLN A 98 17.42 -1.80 -2.26
CA GLN A 98 18.19 -1.23 -3.37
C GLN A 98 18.77 0.14 -2.99
N LEU A 99 17.95 1.00 -2.35
CA LEU A 99 18.39 2.32 -1.92
C LEU A 99 19.42 2.24 -0.79
N PHE A 100 19.24 1.35 0.19
CA PHE A 100 20.22 1.11 1.26
C PHE A 100 21.53 0.53 0.72
N SER A 101 21.48 -0.32 -0.30
CA SER A 101 22.67 -0.83 -0.97
C SER A 101 23.45 0.31 -1.66
N LYS A 102 22.76 1.21 -2.37
CA LYS A 102 23.37 2.43 -2.93
C LYS A 102 23.94 3.34 -1.85
N MET A 103 23.21 3.56 -0.76
CA MET A 103 23.67 4.33 0.40
C MET A 103 24.99 3.77 0.95
N LYS A 104 25.05 2.45 1.15
CA LYS A 104 26.24 1.76 1.67
C LYS A 104 27.43 1.92 0.72
N PHE A 105 27.20 1.81 -0.59
CA PHE A 105 28.23 2.02 -1.60
C PHE A 105 28.77 3.46 -1.59
N SER A 106 27.88 4.47 -1.62
CA SER A 106 28.27 5.89 -1.60
C SER A 106 29.02 6.27 -0.33
N LYS A 107 28.54 5.81 0.84
CA LYS A 107 29.25 6.00 2.11
C LYS A 107 30.60 5.30 2.15
N SER A 108 30.76 4.15 1.49
CA SER A 108 32.04 3.44 1.44
C SER A 108 33.06 4.15 0.56
N GLN A 109 32.64 4.69 -0.58
CA GLN A 109 33.50 5.39 -1.54
C GLN A 109 33.93 6.77 -1.03
N LEU A 110 33.01 7.51 -0.40
CA LEU A 110 33.20 8.91 -0.03
C LEU A 110 33.23 9.13 1.50
N ARG A 111 33.62 8.08 2.25
CA ARG A 111 33.44 7.97 3.72
C ARG A 111 33.96 9.15 4.54
N SER A 112 35.01 9.81 4.09
CA SER A 112 35.64 10.96 4.78
C SER A 112 35.18 12.32 4.26
N GLN A 113 34.39 12.38 3.18
CA GLN A 113 34.02 13.63 2.49
C GLN A 113 32.51 13.88 2.45
N LEU A 114 31.69 12.86 2.75
CA LEU A 114 30.24 12.97 2.68
C LEU A 114 29.66 13.48 4.00
N THR A 115 29.01 14.63 3.95
CA THR A 115 28.14 15.10 5.04
C THR A 115 26.75 14.46 4.90
N ASP A 116 25.96 14.49 5.97
CA ASP A 116 24.61 13.91 5.95
C ASP A 116 23.69 14.61 4.93
N ASN A 117 23.86 15.92 4.70
CA ASN A 117 23.10 16.65 3.68
C ASN A 117 23.43 16.14 2.28
N HIS A 118 24.72 16.00 1.95
CA HIS A 118 25.15 15.48 0.65
C HIS A 118 24.69 14.03 0.44
N LEU A 119 24.67 13.22 1.50
CA LEU A 119 24.12 11.86 1.42
C LEU A 119 22.63 11.89 1.08
N ASN A 120 21.85 12.75 1.74
CA ASN A 120 20.42 12.85 1.50
C ASN A 120 20.13 13.24 0.04
N ASP A 121 20.87 14.22 -0.49
CA ASP A 121 20.75 14.65 -1.89
C ASP A 121 21.07 13.50 -2.87
N ILE A 122 22.13 12.72 -2.59
CA ILE A 122 22.50 11.54 -3.39
C ILE A 122 21.43 10.46 -3.33
N LEU A 123 20.83 10.20 -2.17
CA LEU A 123 19.76 9.22 -2.03
C LEU A 123 18.49 9.68 -2.75
N PHE A 124 18.16 10.96 -2.65
CA PHE A 124 17.04 11.56 -3.37
C PHE A 124 17.21 11.38 -4.89
N LEU A 125 18.35 11.78 -5.43
CA LEU A 125 18.69 11.58 -6.85
C LEU A 125 18.74 10.10 -7.24
N SER A 126 19.20 9.22 -6.33
CA SER A 126 19.30 7.79 -6.61
C SER A 126 17.94 7.11 -6.66
N SER A 127 16.95 7.63 -5.93
CA SER A 127 15.60 7.07 -5.83
C SER A 127 14.80 7.20 -7.12
N SER A 128 14.99 8.30 -7.87
CA SER A 128 14.34 8.53 -9.17
C SER A 128 14.81 7.57 -10.26
N VAL A 129 15.99 6.98 -10.11
CA VAL A 129 16.58 6.00 -11.04
C VAL A 129 16.22 4.56 -10.69
N VAL A 130 15.65 4.30 -9.50
CA VAL A 130 15.23 2.95 -9.12
C VAL A 130 14.01 2.57 -9.96
N LYS A 131 14.17 1.56 -10.83
CA LYS A 131 13.06 1.00 -11.61
C LYS A 131 12.11 0.20 -10.71
N PRO A 132 10.82 0.07 -11.07
CA PRO A 132 9.89 -0.81 -10.39
C PRO A 132 10.36 -2.26 -10.40
#